data_AF-A0A402CAS8-F1
#
_entry.id   AF-A0A402CAS8-F1
#
_cell.length_a   1.000
_cell.length_b   1.000
_cell.length_c   1.000
_cell.angle_alpha   90.00
_cell.angle_beta   90.00
_cell.angle_gamma   90.00
#
_symmetry.space_group_name_H-M   'P 1'
#
loop_
_entity.id
_entity.type
_entity.pdbx_description
1 polymer ?
#
loop_
_entity_poly.entity_id
_entity_poly.type
_entity_poly.pdbx_seq_one_letter_code
_entity_poly.pdbx_strand_id
1 'polypeptide(L)'
;MPSTTVAVGSSIGLHARPAAVIAEAVAAAGVPVTLAVADSEPVDAGSALLIMTLGATKGTDVTVTSDDADAVEKVAQLVAADLDA
;
A
#
# COMPACT_ATOMS: atom_id res chain seq x y z
N MET A 1 -10.25 -3.67 -13.38
CA MET A 1 -9.29 -3.90 -12.30
C MET A 1 -9.91 -3.32 -11.04
N PRO A 2 -10.25 -4.13 -10.04
CA PRO A 2 -10.64 -3.65 -8.71
C PRO A 2 -9.68 -2.57 -8.18
N SER A 3 -10.23 -1.57 -7.51
CA SER A 3 -9.45 -0.58 -6.77
C SER A 3 -10.21 -0.03 -5.58
N THR A 4 -9.47 0.45 -4.59
CA THR A 4 -10.03 1.17 -3.44
C THR A 4 -9.05 2.23 -2.96
N THR A 5 -9.57 3.29 -2.36
CA THR A 5 -8.76 4.35 -1.76
C THR A 5 -8.90 4.28 -0.25
N VAL A 6 -7.77 4.34 0.45
CA VAL A 6 -7.72 4.22 1.90
C VAL A 6 -6.66 5.14 2.49
N ALA A 7 -6.95 5.71 3.65
CA ALA A 7 -6.03 6.59 4.36
C ALA A 7 -4.95 5.78 5.10
N VAL A 8 -3.70 6.23 5.03
CA VAL A 8 -2.57 5.59 5.73
C VAL A 8 -2.78 5.64 7.26
N GLY A 9 -2.74 4.48 7.91
CA GLY A 9 -2.93 4.33 9.35
C GLY A 9 -1.70 4.59 10.20
N SER A 10 -0.52 4.14 9.71
CA SER A 10 0.74 4.26 10.43
C SER A 10 1.01 5.70 10.88
N SER A 11 1.40 5.84 12.16
CA SER A 11 1.75 7.13 12.76
C SER A 11 2.91 7.85 12.06
N ILE A 12 3.80 7.11 11.39
CA ILE A 12 4.98 7.62 10.71
C ILE A 12 4.93 7.41 9.18
N GLY A 13 3.76 7.02 8.65
CA GLY A 13 3.50 6.89 7.21
C GLY A 13 3.94 5.56 6.61
N LEU A 14 4.00 5.46 5.29
CA LEU A 14 4.49 4.26 4.59
C LEU A 14 6.03 4.24 4.50
N HIS A 15 6.72 4.32 5.64
CA HIS A 15 8.18 4.22 5.73
C HIS A 15 8.64 2.74 5.79
N ALA A 16 9.90 2.50 6.11
CA ALA A 16 10.57 1.20 6.04
C ALA A 16 9.77 0.00 6.60
N ARG A 17 9.13 0.11 7.77
CA ARG A 17 8.46 -1.05 8.41
C ARG A 17 7.07 -1.33 7.83
N PRO A 18 6.12 -0.38 7.75
CA PRO A 18 4.85 -0.59 7.06
C PRO A 18 5.03 -0.99 5.60
N ALA A 19 5.98 -0.36 4.90
CA ALA A 19 6.28 -0.69 3.51
C ALA A 19 6.78 -2.13 3.35
N ALA A 20 7.63 -2.63 4.26
CA ALA A 20 8.07 -4.02 4.26
C ALA A 20 6.92 -4.99 4.46
N VAL A 21 6.05 -4.74 5.45
CA VAL A 21 4.88 -5.60 5.73
C VAL A 21 3.92 -5.66 4.54
N ILE A 22 3.64 -4.53 3.89
CA ILE A 22 2.80 -4.47 2.69
C ILE A 22 3.46 -5.26 1.55
N ALA A 23 4.75 -5.02 1.29
CA ALA A 23 5.49 -5.69 0.23
C ALA A 23 5.55 -7.21 0.42
N GLU A 24 5.76 -7.69 1.64
CA GLU A 24 5.71 -9.11 1.98
C GLU A 24 4.32 -9.71 1.73
N ALA A 25 3.25 -8.98 2.08
CA ALA A 25 1.89 -9.43 1.85
C ALA A 25 1.53 -9.53 0.35
N VAL A 26 2.00 -8.57 -0.46
CA VAL A 26 1.84 -8.58 -1.92
C VAL A 26 2.64 -9.72 -2.54
N ALA A 27 3.90 -9.91 -2.13
CA ALA A 27 4.74 -11.01 -2.60
C ALA A 27 4.13 -12.38 -2.26
N ALA A 28 3.55 -12.53 -1.06
CA ALA A 28 2.86 -13.75 -0.65
C ALA A 28 1.55 -14.01 -1.41
N ALA A 29 0.86 -12.95 -1.85
CA ALA A 29 -0.34 -13.09 -2.68
C ALA A 29 -0.01 -13.55 -4.11
N GLY A 30 1.21 -13.27 -4.61
CA GLY A 30 1.66 -13.72 -5.92
C GLY A 30 0.95 -13.05 -7.10
N VAL A 31 0.22 -11.98 -6.85
CA VAL A 31 -0.50 -11.18 -7.85
C VAL A 31 0.01 -9.74 -7.85
N PRO A 32 0.08 -9.06 -9.02
CA PRO A 32 0.49 -7.67 -9.08
C PRO A 32 -0.47 -6.76 -8.31
N VAL A 33 0.07 -5.89 -7.46
CA VAL A 33 -0.67 -4.84 -6.77
C VAL A 33 0.10 -3.54 -6.92
N THR A 34 -0.60 -2.44 -7.19
CA THR A 34 0.01 -1.09 -7.24
C THR A 34 -0.58 -0.15 -6.21
N LEU A 35 0.24 0.80 -5.77
CA LEU A 35 -0.15 1.90 -4.88
C LEU A 35 0.10 3.25 -5.57
N ALA A 36 -0.80 4.21 -5.40
CA ALA A 36 -0.62 5.58 -5.88
C ALA A 36 -1.16 6.59 -4.86
N VAL A 37 -0.58 7.79 -4.83
CA VAL A 37 -1.07 8.93 -4.03
C VAL A 37 -1.60 9.98 -5.00
N ALA A 38 -2.88 10.36 -4.87
CA ALA A 38 -3.55 11.29 -5.79
C ALA A 38 -3.32 10.88 -7.26
N ASP A 39 -2.82 11.80 -8.10
CA ASP A 39 -2.54 11.58 -9.52
C ASP A 39 -1.08 11.15 -9.79
N SER A 40 -0.35 10.66 -8.78
CA SER A 40 1.02 10.17 -8.95
C SER A 40 1.06 8.91 -9.81
N GLU A 41 2.22 8.63 -10.41
CA GLU A 41 2.43 7.35 -11.08
C GLU A 41 2.32 6.19 -10.06
N PRO A 42 1.55 5.13 -10.38
CA PRO A 42 1.45 3.97 -9.50
C PRO A 42 2.78 3.25 -9.38
N VAL A 43 3.11 2.82 -8.16
CA VAL A 43 4.31 2.02 -7.87
C VAL A 43 3.96 0.59 -7.55
N ASP A 44 4.89 -0.33 -7.81
CA ASP A 44 4.76 -1.74 -7.44
C ASP A 44 4.74 -1.90 -5.91
N ALA A 45 3.62 -2.41 -5.41
CA ALA A 45 3.39 -2.65 -3.98
C ALA A 45 4.19 -3.84 -3.45
N GLY A 46 4.80 -4.67 -4.32
CA GLY A 46 5.75 -5.71 -3.94
C GLY A 46 7.14 -5.20 -3.58
N SER A 47 7.41 -3.90 -3.74
CA SER A 47 8.71 -3.28 -3.45
C SER A 47 8.59 -2.25 -2.32
N ALA A 48 9.08 -2.61 -1.14
CA ALA A 48 9.12 -1.70 0.01
C ALA A 48 9.82 -0.37 -0.31
N LEU A 49 10.89 -0.41 -1.14
CA LEU A 49 11.61 0.79 -1.56
C LEU A 49 10.73 1.72 -2.41
N LEU A 50 9.96 1.17 -3.34
CA LEU A 50 9.08 1.98 -4.19
C LEU A 50 7.88 2.52 -3.40
N ILE A 51 7.32 1.74 -2.48
CA ILE A 51 6.28 2.24 -1.56
C ILE A 51 6.79 3.46 -0.79
N MET A 52 8.00 3.41 -0.25
CA MET A 52 8.59 4.53 0.48
C MET A 52 8.76 5.79 -0.37
N THR A 53 8.95 5.66 -1.70
CA THR A 53 9.06 6.83 -2.59
C THR A 53 7.76 7.60 -2.76
N LEU A 54 6.61 7.00 -2.40
CA LEU A 54 5.32 7.71 -2.41
C LEU A 54 5.26 8.85 -1.39
N GLY A 55 6.10 8.81 -0.34
CA GLY A 55 6.09 9.83 0.71
C GLY A 55 4.76 9.93 1.45
N ALA A 56 3.95 8.87 1.43
CA ALA A 56 2.62 8.87 2.03
C ALA A 56 2.71 8.92 3.56
N THR A 57 2.24 10.02 4.14
CA THR A 57 2.19 10.24 5.60
C THR A 57 0.87 9.74 6.17
N LYS A 58 0.73 9.71 7.51
CA LYS A 58 -0.54 9.38 8.17
C LYS A 58 -1.70 10.21 7.59
N GLY A 59 -2.80 9.54 7.25
CA GLY A 59 -4.00 10.18 6.70
C GLY A 59 -3.90 10.51 5.21
N THR A 60 -2.76 10.27 4.56
CA THR A 60 -2.67 10.38 3.10
C THR A 60 -3.53 9.29 2.46
N ASP A 61 -4.40 9.68 1.53
CA ASP A 61 -5.18 8.73 0.73
C ASP A 61 -4.28 8.03 -0.29
N VAL A 62 -4.31 6.69 -0.26
CA VAL A 62 -3.58 5.81 -1.16
C VAL A 62 -4.58 4.95 -1.92
N THR A 63 -4.46 4.95 -3.24
CA THR A 63 -5.24 4.09 -4.12
C THR A 63 -4.52 2.77 -4.31
N VAL A 64 -5.18 1.67 -3.96
CA VAL A 64 -4.74 0.28 -4.13
C VAL A 64 -5.42 -0.30 -5.36
N THR A 65 -4.67 -0.88 -6.29
CA THR A 65 -5.21 -1.48 -7.52
C THR A 65 -4.62 -2.86 -7.79
N SER A 66 -5.45 -3.80 -8.23
CA SER A 66 -5.04 -5.13 -8.72
C SER A 66 -6.12 -5.70 -9.63
N ASP A 67 -5.82 -6.80 -10.33
CA ASP A 67 -6.83 -7.64 -10.98
C ASP A 67 -7.53 -8.58 -9.99
N ASP A 68 -6.97 -8.74 -8.79
CA ASP A 68 -7.51 -9.56 -7.71
C ASP A 68 -8.15 -8.67 -6.62
N ALA A 69 -9.46 -8.83 -6.42
CA ALA A 69 -10.21 -8.04 -5.45
C ALA A 69 -9.83 -8.36 -3.98
N ASP A 70 -9.48 -9.61 -3.68
CA ASP A 70 -9.08 -10.03 -2.33
C ASP A 70 -7.70 -9.44 -1.99
N ALA A 71 -6.81 -9.34 -2.99
CA ALA A 71 -5.53 -8.66 -2.84
C ALA A 71 -5.71 -7.15 -2.57
N VAL A 72 -6.63 -6.49 -3.30
CA VAL A 72 -6.97 -5.07 -3.05
C VAL A 72 -7.47 -4.87 -1.63
N GLU A 73 -8.42 -5.69 -1.18
CA GLU A 73 -8.98 -5.57 0.17
C GLU A 73 -7.90 -5.78 1.24
N LYS A 74 -7.11 -6.86 1.13
CA LYS A 74 -6.06 -7.18 2.09
C LYS A 74 -4.99 -6.08 2.18
N VAL A 75 -4.53 -5.58 1.03
CA VAL A 75 -3.50 -4.53 1.01
C VAL A 75 -4.07 -3.21 1.53
N ALA A 76 -5.32 -2.87 1.21
CA ALA A 76 -5.97 -1.69 1.75
C ALA A 76 -6.11 -1.74 3.28
N GLN A 77 -6.43 -2.90 3.85
CA GLN A 77 -6.47 -3.09 5.30
C GLN A 77 -5.08 -2.87 5.94
N LEU A 78 -4.00 -3.33 5.30
CA LEU A 78 -2.64 -3.11 5.78
C LEU A 78 -2.24 -1.63 5.69
N VAL A 79 -2.59 -0.93 4.61
CA VAL A 79 -2.35 0.51 4.48
C VAL A 79 -3.07 1.30 5.58
N ALA A 80 -4.30 0.89 5.94
CA ALA A 80 -5.10 1.53 6.99
C ALA A 80 -4.64 1.21 8.42
N ALA A 81 -3.84 0.17 8.61
CA ALA A 81 -3.41 -0.28 9.93
C ALA A 81 -2.26 0.58 10.47
N ASP A 82 -2.18 0.70 11.80
CA ASP A 82 -0.99 1.25 12.45
C ASP A 82 0.07 0.14 12.59
N LEU A 83 0.87 -0.02 11.54
CA LEU A 83 1.89 -1.08 11.45
C LEU A 83 3.19 -0.77 12.21
N ASP A 84 3.22 0.35 12.95
CA ASP A 84 4.35 0.78 13.79
C ASP A 84 4.05 0.80 15.29
N ALA A 85 2.81 0.53 15.67
CA ALA A 85 2.40 0.42 17.06
C ALA A 85 3.07 -0.76 17.81
#